data_AF-A0A4Y7PG77-F1
#
_entry.id   AF-A0A4Y7PG77-F1
#
_cell.length_a   1.000
_cell.length_b   1.000
_cell.length_c   1.000
_cell.angle_alpha   90.00
_cell.angle_beta   90.00
_cell.angle_gamma   90.00
#
_symmetry.space_group_name_H-M   'P 1'
#
loop_
_entity.id
_entity.type
_entity.pdbx_description
1 polymer ?
#
loop_
_entity_poly.entity_id
_entity_poly.type
_entity_poly.pdbx_seq_one_letter_code
_entity_poly.pdbx_strand_id
1 'polypeptide(L)'
;MVEYAQNLEEVLQQAPDVYRPTVRKLLSALRDYAQKEGSSSQTLRKLQAHKANSTFPPQLIGCHEPIFALSKEFAATQPADLKAIHAAWDNFRGTALDKAIALKAAEVEWLRNELLPEQWYGPAINRLAEFYNSHVLASSKVPTFDAEGVNVVAWDVNPDAERIASDLRKDLAFFGNRVIAIERTKTRESYDRLAQKLSLKTDTDVEMGE
;
A
#
# COMPACT_ATOMS: atom_id res chain seq x y z
N MET A 1 15.82 -19.44 -0.12
CA MET A 1 15.37 -18.99 1.23
C MET A 1 14.93 -17.52 1.15
N VAL A 2 13.72 -17.26 0.63
CA VAL A 2 13.16 -15.90 0.52
C VAL A 2 12.58 -15.42 1.86
N GLU A 3 12.22 -16.37 2.72
CA GLU A 3 11.49 -16.14 3.97
C GLU A 3 12.24 -15.30 5.00
N TYR A 4 13.57 -15.18 4.89
CA TYR A 4 14.39 -14.38 5.81
C TYR A 4 14.68 -12.96 5.31
N ALA A 5 14.34 -12.62 4.07
CA ALA A 5 14.65 -11.31 3.49
C ALA A 5 13.93 -10.20 4.27
N GLN A 6 14.65 -9.15 4.67
CA GLN A 6 14.14 -8.04 5.50
C GLN A 6 13.82 -6.80 4.66
N ASN A 7 14.31 -6.73 3.43
CA ASN A 7 14.08 -5.62 2.52
C ASN A 7 13.89 -6.10 1.07
N LEU A 8 13.44 -5.18 0.21
CA LEU A 8 13.19 -5.46 -1.19
C LEU A 8 14.46 -5.93 -1.93
N GLU A 9 15.63 -5.37 -1.61
CA GLU A 9 16.88 -5.71 -2.28
C GLU A 9 17.30 -7.15 -1.98
N GLU A 10 17.14 -7.63 -0.75
CA GLU A 10 17.39 -9.01 -0.36
C GLU A 10 16.46 -9.99 -1.08
N VAL A 11 15.19 -9.62 -1.28
CA VAL A 11 14.26 -10.42 -2.11
C VAL A 11 14.73 -10.45 -3.57
N LEU A 12 15.18 -9.30 -4.10
CA LEU A 12 15.66 -9.20 -5.48
C LEU A 12 16.96 -9.96 -5.74
N GLN A 13 17.83 -10.07 -4.75
CA GLN A 13 19.06 -10.86 -4.86
C GLN A 13 18.78 -12.35 -5.11
N GLN A 14 17.64 -12.86 -4.62
CA GLN A 14 17.20 -14.25 -4.87
C GLN A 14 16.67 -14.47 -6.28
N ALA A 15 16.30 -13.40 -7.00
CA ALA A 15 15.86 -13.50 -8.38
C ALA A 15 17.08 -13.65 -9.33
N PRO A 16 16.95 -14.41 -10.43
CA PRO A 16 18.01 -14.55 -11.41
C PRO A 16 18.40 -13.19 -12.01
N ASP A 17 19.72 -12.95 -12.13
CA ASP A 17 20.33 -11.68 -12.52
C ASP A 17 19.69 -11.05 -13.77
N VAL A 18 19.45 -11.87 -14.79
CA VAL A 18 18.86 -11.45 -16.08
C VAL A 18 17.46 -10.86 -15.91
N TYR A 19 16.67 -11.36 -14.94
CA TYR A 19 15.30 -10.93 -14.71
C TYR A 19 15.17 -9.86 -13.62
N ARG A 20 16.23 -9.60 -12.84
CA ARG A 20 16.20 -8.64 -11.72
C ARG A 20 15.61 -7.28 -12.10
N PRO A 21 15.92 -6.66 -13.26
CA PRO A 21 15.33 -5.36 -13.60
C PRO A 21 13.81 -5.41 -13.75
N THR A 22 13.28 -6.46 -14.36
CA THR A 22 11.85 -6.67 -14.57
C THR A 22 11.15 -7.00 -13.25
N VAL A 23 11.72 -7.92 -12.47
CA VAL A 23 11.21 -8.29 -11.15
C VAL A 23 11.24 -7.10 -10.19
N ARG A 24 12.29 -6.25 -10.24
CA ARG A 24 12.38 -5.01 -9.45
C ARG A 24 11.21 -4.09 -9.68
N LYS A 25 10.81 -3.85 -10.93
CA LYS A 25 9.65 -3.00 -11.26
C LYS A 25 8.36 -3.57 -10.67
N LEU A 26 8.16 -4.88 -10.79
CA LEU A 26 6.98 -5.58 -10.27
C LEU A 26 6.90 -5.50 -8.73
N LEU A 27 7.99 -5.88 -8.05
CA LEU A 27 8.03 -5.90 -6.60
C LEU A 27 7.99 -4.49 -6.00
N SER A 28 8.56 -3.50 -6.69
CA SER A 28 8.47 -2.09 -6.26
C SER A 28 7.03 -1.59 -6.33
N ALA A 29 6.25 -1.93 -7.37
CA ALA A 29 4.84 -1.58 -7.43
C ALA A 29 4.06 -2.20 -6.25
N LEU A 30 4.27 -3.49 -5.95
CA LEU A 30 3.64 -4.15 -4.80
C LEU A 30 4.02 -3.49 -3.47
N ARG A 31 5.30 -3.14 -3.29
CA ARG A 31 5.77 -2.41 -2.12
C ARG A 31 5.02 -1.08 -1.96
N ASP A 32 4.88 -0.32 -3.05
CA ASP A 32 4.22 0.98 -3.02
C ASP A 32 2.71 0.85 -2.71
N TYR A 33 2.04 -0.19 -3.21
CA TYR A 33 0.66 -0.52 -2.83
C TYR A 33 0.54 -0.90 -1.35
N ALA A 34 1.45 -1.72 -0.83
CA ALA A 34 1.46 -2.10 0.59
C ALA A 34 1.71 -0.90 1.51
N GLN A 35 2.59 0.03 1.11
CA GLN A 35 2.83 1.27 1.85
C GLN A 35 1.58 2.18 1.86
N LYS A 36 0.87 2.26 0.74
CA LYS A 36 -0.42 2.98 0.65
C LYS A 36 -1.47 2.32 1.54
N GLU A 37 -1.58 0.99 1.55
CA GLU A 37 -2.49 0.24 2.43
C GLU A 37 -2.26 0.61 3.89
N GLY A 38 -0.99 0.62 4.33
CA GLY A 38 -0.62 0.99 5.69
C GLY A 38 -0.98 2.42 6.05
N SER A 39 -0.66 3.37 5.17
CA SER A 39 -0.94 4.80 5.36
C SER A 39 -2.44 5.11 5.38
N SER A 40 -3.20 4.48 4.48
CA SER A 40 -4.66 4.64 4.41
C SER A 40 -5.36 3.99 5.60
N SER A 41 -4.89 2.83 6.06
CA SER A 41 -5.36 2.19 7.31
C SER A 41 -5.12 3.06 8.53
N GLN A 42 -3.98 3.76 8.60
CA GLN A 42 -3.69 4.69 9.69
C GLN A 42 -4.64 5.89 9.67
N THR A 43 -4.88 6.47 8.50
CA THR A 43 -5.82 7.58 8.34
C THR A 43 -7.24 7.16 8.75
N LEU A 44 -7.67 5.96 8.35
CA LEU A 44 -8.97 5.41 8.76
C LEU A 44 -9.09 5.31 10.28
N ARG A 45 -8.07 4.75 10.97
CA ARG A 45 -8.05 4.68 12.44
C ARG A 45 -8.14 6.05 13.10
N LYS A 46 -7.45 7.07 12.55
CA LYS A 46 -7.53 8.46 13.05
C LYS A 46 -8.94 9.04 12.91
N LEU A 47 -9.59 8.84 11.75
CA LEU A 47 -10.97 9.29 11.55
C LEU A 47 -11.96 8.59 12.49
N GLN A 48 -11.78 7.29 12.70
CA GLN A 48 -12.57 6.52 13.67
C GLN A 48 -12.34 7.00 15.11
N ALA A 49 -11.10 7.34 15.48
CA ALA A 49 -10.79 7.91 16.79
C ALA A 49 -11.46 9.28 17.00
N HIS A 50 -11.48 10.14 15.96
CA HIS A 50 -12.22 11.39 16.01
C HIS A 50 -13.71 11.16 16.29
N LYS A 51 -14.33 10.23 15.56
CA LYS A 51 -15.73 9.84 15.78
C LYS A 51 -15.97 9.30 17.20
N ALA A 52 -15.10 8.42 17.69
CA ALA A 52 -15.21 7.85 19.04
C ALA A 52 -15.10 8.92 20.14
N ASN A 53 -14.20 9.89 19.96
CA ASN A 53 -13.99 10.97 20.92
C ASN A 53 -14.96 12.15 20.74
N SER A 54 -15.95 12.05 19.83
CA SER A 54 -16.84 13.16 19.46
C SER A 54 -16.09 14.43 19.04
N THR A 55 -14.92 14.26 18.41
CA THR A 55 -14.11 15.36 17.86
C THR A 55 -14.14 15.31 16.34
N PHE A 56 -13.72 16.40 15.69
CA PHE A 56 -13.67 16.47 14.23
C PHE A 56 -12.23 16.50 13.73
N PRO A 57 -11.96 15.94 12.54
CA PRO A 57 -10.65 16.08 11.90
C PRO A 57 -10.41 17.53 11.45
N PRO A 58 -9.15 17.95 11.25
CA PRO A 58 -8.80 19.33 10.89
C PRO A 58 -9.56 19.89 9.69
N GLN A 59 -9.88 19.03 8.70
CA GLN A 59 -10.63 19.40 7.51
C GLN A 59 -12.06 19.86 7.81
N LEU A 60 -12.67 19.34 8.88
CA LEU A 60 -14.02 19.73 9.31
C LEU A 60 -13.99 20.81 10.39
N ILE A 61 -12.91 20.90 11.19
CA ILE A 61 -12.69 22.00 12.14
C ILE A 61 -12.48 23.33 11.41
N GLY A 62 -11.74 23.31 10.29
CA GLY A 62 -11.48 24.51 9.50
C GLY A 62 -12.69 25.06 8.76
N CYS A 63 -13.79 24.31 8.67
CA CYS A 63 -15.03 24.83 8.14
C CYS A 63 -15.81 25.55 9.25
N HIS A 64 -16.20 26.80 8.98
CA HIS A 64 -16.97 27.60 9.92
C HIS A 64 -18.47 27.51 9.64
N GLU A 65 -19.26 27.57 10.70
CA GLU A 65 -20.70 27.74 10.59
C GLU A 65 -21.01 29.03 9.81
N PRO A 66 -21.93 29.00 8.83
CA PRO A 66 -22.36 30.22 8.15
C PRO A 66 -22.96 31.22 9.13
N ILE A 67 -22.34 32.40 9.26
CA ILE A 67 -22.84 33.48 10.10
C ILE A 67 -23.68 34.42 9.23
N PHE A 68 -24.98 34.51 9.53
CA PHE A 68 -25.87 35.47 8.90
C PHE A 68 -25.86 36.79 9.68
N ALA A 69 -25.62 37.91 8.98
CA ALA A 69 -25.61 39.24 9.57
C ALA A 69 -27.04 39.69 9.92
N LEU A 70 -27.51 39.29 11.11
CA LEU A 70 -28.79 39.71 11.67
C LEU A 70 -28.57 40.84 12.69
N SER A 71 -29.54 41.75 12.81
CA SER A 71 -29.53 42.72 13.92
C SER A 71 -29.72 41.97 15.24
N LYS A 72 -29.04 42.42 16.31
CA LYS A 72 -29.07 41.75 17.62
C LYS A 72 -30.49 41.61 18.18
N GLU A 73 -31.33 42.63 17.98
CA GLU A 73 -32.71 42.68 18.43
C GLU A 73 -33.57 41.62 17.72
N PHE A 74 -33.34 41.40 16.42
CA PHE A 74 -34.07 40.40 15.63
C PHE A 74 -33.56 38.97 15.87
N ALA A 75 -32.25 38.80 16.07
CA ALA A 75 -31.70 37.51 16.48
C ALA A 75 -32.29 37.03 17.82
N ALA A 76 -32.62 37.95 18.73
CA ALA A 76 -33.26 37.63 20.00
C ALA A 76 -34.74 37.21 19.87
N THR A 77 -35.43 37.60 18.78
CA THR A 77 -36.83 37.20 18.55
C THR A 77 -36.96 35.84 17.86
N GLN A 78 -35.91 35.37 17.18
CA GLN A 78 -35.90 34.08 16.46
C GLN A 78 -34.79 33.12 16.94
N PRO A 79 -34.73 32.76 18.24
CA PRO A 79 -33.73 31.81 18.74
C PRO A 79 -33.92 30.38 18.22
N ALA A 80 -35.13 30.03 17.79
CA ALA A 80 -35.42 28.70 17.25
C ALA A 80 -34.76 28.47 15.88
N ASP A 81 -34.84 29.45 14.98
CA ASP A 81 -34.25 29.36 13.64
C ASP A 81 -32.71 29.34 13.69
N LEU A 82 -32.10 30.14 14.58
CA LEU A 82 -30.66 30.11 14.81
C LEU A 82 -30.19 28.76 15.35
N LYS A 83 -30.94 28.15 16.27
CA LYS A 83 -30.67 26.78 16.75
C LYS A 83 -30.83 25.75 15.64
N ALA A 84 -31.80 25.92 14.74
CA ALA A 84 -32.00 25.03 13.60
C ALA A 84 -30.83 25.10 12.61
N ILE A 85 -30.29 26.29 12.35
CA ILE A 85 -29.08 26.48 11.53
C ILE A 85 -27.88 25.78 12.17
N HIS A 86 -27.66 25.96 13.47
CA HIS A 86 -26.58 25.29 14.19
C HIS A 86 -26.72 23.76 14.18
N ALA A 87 -27.94 23.25 14.42
CA ALA A 87 -28.21 21.82 14.34
C ALA A 87 -27.99 21.24 12.93
N ALA A 88 -28.34 21.99 11.88
CA ALA A 88 -28.07 21.59 10.51
C ALA A 88 -26.56 21.54 10.21
N TRP A 89 -25.80 22.51 10.75
CA TRP A 89 -24.34 22.54 10.66
C TRP A 89 -23.68 21.35 11.38
N ASP A 90 -24.10 21.05 12.60
CA ASP A 90 -23.63 19.89 13.36
C ASP A 90 -23.93 18.58 12.63
N ASN A 91 -25.14 18.44 12.09
CA ASN A 91 -25.52 17.28 11.31
C ASN A 91 -24.68 17.13 10.03
N PHE A 92 -24.36 18.24 9.35
CA PHE A 92 -23.45 18.22 8.20
C PHE A 92 -22.07 17.67 8.60
N ARG A 93 -21.47 18.18 9.69
CA ARG A 93 -20.15 17.73 10.15
C ARG A 93 -20.13 16.25 10.50
N GLY A 94 -21.17 15.78 11.22
CA GLY A 94 -21.32 14.36 11.54
C GLY A 94 -21.46 13.48 10.29
N THR A 95 -22.35 13.86 9.37
CA THR A 95 -22.58 13.12 8.13
C THR A 95 -21.34 13.10 7.23
N ALA A 96 -20.61 14.21 7.15
CA ALA A 96 -19.38 14.32 6.38
C ALA A 96 -18.28 13.40 6.94
N LEU A 97 -18.12 13.36 8.27
CA LEU A 97 -17.18 12.46 8.93
C LEU A 97 -17.54 10.98 8.65
N ASP A 98 -18.82 10.63 8.72
CA ASP A 98 -19.29 9.27 8.47
C ASP A 98 -19.03 8.84 7.03
N LYS A 99 -19.31 9.70 6.06
CA LYS A 99 -19.00 9.45 4.64
C LYS A 99 -17.49 9.36 4.41
N ALA A 100 -16.68 10.18 5.07
CA ALA A 100 -15.23 10.13 4.96
C ALA A 100 -14.67 8.80 5.51
N ILE A 101 -15.19 8.32 6.65
CA ILE A 101 -14.83 7.01 7.22
C ILE A 101 -15.20 5.90 6.24
N ALA A 102 -16.43 5.91 5.69
CA ALA A 102 -16.88 4.89 4.75
C ALA A 102 -16.03 4.86 3.48
N LEU A 103 -15.73 6.03 2.89
CA LEU A 103 -14.89 6.15 1.71
C LEU A 103 -13.47 5.63 1.98
N LYS A 104 -12.89 6.01 3.13
CA LYS A 104 -11.54 5.58 3.50
C LYS A 104 -11.48 4.08 3.80
N ALA A 105 -12.54 3.50 4.37
CA ALA A 105 -12.66 2.06 4.56
C ALA A 105 -12.69 1.30 3.23
N ALA A 106 -13.48 1.79 2.26
CA ALA A 106 -13.54 1.23 0.92
C ALA A 106 -12.18 1.32 0.18
N GLU A 107 -11.45 2.42 0.34
CA GLU A 107 -10.09 2.56 -0.22
C GLU A 107 -9.13 1.51 0.36
N VAL A 108 -9.18 1.28 1.68
CA VAL A 108 -8.35 0.26 2.34
C VAL A 108 -8.70 -1.14 1.85
N GLU A 109 -9.98 -1.44 1.68
CA GLU A 109 -10.44 -2.71 1.13
C GLU A 109 -9.97 -2.91 -0.32
N TRP A 110 -10.11 -1.88 -1.16
CA TRP A 110 -9.59 -1.91 -2.53
C TRP A 110 -8.08 -2.17 -2.56
N LEU A 111 -7.28 -1.45 -1.75
CA LEU A 111 -5.84 -1.67 -1.65
C LEU A 111 -5.49 -3.10 -1.19
N ARG A 112 -6.27 -3.68 -0.28
CA ARG A 112 -6.08 -5.08 0.14
C ARG A 112 -6.35 -6.06 -0.98
N ASN A 113 -7.40 -5.81 -1.78
CA ASN A 113 -7.74 -6.63 -2.91
C ASN A 113 -6.65 -6.60 -3.99
N GLU A 114 -6.10 -5.42 -4.31
CA GLU A 114 -4.98 -5.29 -5.26
C GLU A 114 -3.70 -6.04 -4.82
N LEU A 115 -3.53 -6.26 -3.52
CA LEU A 115 -2.39 -6.99 -2.96
C LEU A 115 -2.61 -8.52 -2.92
N LEU A 116 -3.79 -9.01 -3.28
CA LEU A 116 -4.07 -10.44 -3.38
C LEU A 116 -3.31 -11.05 -4.58
N PRO A 117 -2.66 -12.22 -4.42
CA PRO A 117 -1.96 -12.91 -5.50
C PRO A 117 -2.79 -13.05 -6.78
N GLU A 118 -4.09 -13.29 -6.64
CA GLU A 118 -5.05 -13.45 -7.72
C GLU A 118 -5.14 -12.21 -8.63
N GLN A 119 -4.90 -11.01 -8.10
CA GLN A 119 -4.96 -9.76 -8.87
C GLN A 119 -3.66 -9.45 -9.58
N TRP A 120 -2.52 -9.54 -8.87
CA TRP A 120 -1.25 -9.04 -9.40
C TRP A 120 -0.41 -10.11 -10.12
N TYR A 121 -0.59 -11.40 -9.82
CA TYR A 121 0.28 -12.46 -10.33
C TYR A 121 0.13 -12.67 -11.84
N GLY A 122 -1.11 -12.71 -12.36
CA GLY A 122 -1.39 -12.87 -13.79
C GLY A 122 -0.72 -11.81 -14.68
N PRO A 123 -0.93 -10.51 -14.40
CA PRO A 123 -0.21 -9.44 -15.11
C PRO A 123 1.32 -9.54 -14.98
N ALA A 124 1.83 -9.99 -13.84
CA ALA A 124 3.25 -10.11 -13.58
C ALA A 124 3.92 -11.23 -14.41
N ILE A 125 3.29 -12.41 -14.50
CA ILE A 125 3.81 -13.51 -15.33
C ILE A 125 3.80 -13.16 -16.82
N ASN A 126 2.79 -12.40 -17.28
CA ASN A 126 2.73 -11.95 -18.68
C ASN A 126 3.91 -11.03 -19.02
N ARG A 127 4.23 -10.08 -18.14
CA ARG A 127 5.42 -9.21 -18.30
C ARG A 127 6.73 -9.99 -18.30
N LEU A 128 6.84 -11.05 -17.48
CA LEU A 128 8.01 -11.93 -17.51
C LEU A 128 8.10 -12.73 -18.81
N ALA A 129 6.96 -13.20 -19.35
CA ALA A 129 6.92 -13.89 -20.63
C ALA A 129 7.30 -12.97 -21.79
N GLU A 130 6.81 -11.74 -21.81
CA GLU A 130 7.21 -10.71 -22.77
C GLU A 130 8.71 -10.43 -22.71
N PHE A 131 9.27 -10.28 -21.50
CA PHE A 131 10.71 -10.07 -21.31
C PHE A 131 11.54 -11.26 -21.77
N TYR A 132 11.09 -12.49 -21.47
CA TYR A 132 11.73 -13.71 -21.94
C TYR A 132 11.79 -13.76 -23.47
N ASN A 133 10.66 -13.52 -24.14
CA ASN A 133 10.57 -13.61 -25.59
C ASN A 133 11.37 -12.52 -26.31
N SER A 134 11.39 -11.31 -25.75
CA SER A 134 12.03 -10.15 -26.40
C SER A 134 13.54 -10.03 -26.14
N HIS A 135 14.02 -10.45 -24.96
CA HIS A 135 15.41 -10.23 -24.55
C HIS A 135 16.15 -11.54 -24.29
N VAL A 136 15.55 -12.45 -23.51
CA VAL A 136 16.26 -13.66 -23.07
C VAL A 136 16.51 -14.59 -24.24
N LEU A 137 15.48 -14.93 -25.04
CA LEU A 137 15.61 -15.83 -26.19
C LEU A 137 16.71 -15.43 -27.18
N ALA A 138 16.88 -14.13 -27.44
CA ALA A 138 17.90 -13.65 -28.35
C ALA A 138 19.31 -13.76 -27.76
N SER A 139 19.45 -13.51 -26.45
CA SER A 139 20.74 -13.50 -25.74
C SER A 139 21.19 -14.86 -25.22
N SER A 140 20.30 -15.86 -25.16
CA SER A 140 20.55 -17.17 -24.58
C SER A 140 20.71 -18.28 -25.61
N LYS A 141 21.08 -17.95 -26.84
CA LYS A 141 21.37 -18.97 -27.87
C LYS A 141 22.73 -19.59 -27.65
N VAL A 142 22.79 -20.91 -27.75
CA VAL A 142 24.03 -21.69 -27.67
C VAL A 142 24.31 -22.38 -29.00
N PRO A 143 25.58 -22.48 -29.42
CA PRO A 143 25.93 -23.17 -30.65
C PRO A 143 25.70 -24.67 -30.48
N THR A 144 25.13 -25.31 -31.49
CA THR A 144 25.12 -26.77 -31.63
C THR A 144 26.23 -27.17 -32.59
N PHE A 145 26.98 -28.20 -32.22
CA PHE A 145 28.13 -28.66 -33.00
C PHE A 145 27.78 -29.90 -33.82
N ASP A 146 28.55 -30.14 -34.87
CA ASP A 146 28.52 -31.40 -35.61
C ASP A 146 28.94 -32.60 -34.73
N ALA A 147 28.78 -33.82 -35.25
CA ALA A 147 29.11 -35.04 -34.51
C ALA A 147 30.58 -35.12 -34.07
N GLU A 148 31.45 -34.33 -34.70
CA GLU A 148 32.88 -34.23 -34.43
C GLU A 148 33.19 -33.15 -33.38
N GLY A 149 32.23 -32.28 -33.06
CA GLY A 149 32.37 -31.21 -32.06
C GLY A 149 33.18 -30.01 -32.55
N VAL A 150 33.43 -29.89 -33.86
CA VAL A 150 34.39 -28.94 -34.44
C VAL A 150 33.68 -27.77 -35.10
N ASN A 151 32.63 -28.03 -35.89
CA ASN A 151 31.93 -26.97 -36.60
C ASN A 151 30.58 -26.66 -35.96
N VAL A 152 30.24 -25.37 -35.87
CA VAL A 152 28.91 -24.92 -35.44
C VAL A 152 27.91 -25.16 -36.57
N VAL A 153 26.90 -25.99 -36.31
CA VAL A 153 25.87 -26.40 -37.27
C VAL A 153 24.62 -25.54 -37.13
N ALA A 154 24.22 -25.19 -35.91
CA ALA A 154 23.09 -24.30 -35.66
C ALA A 154 23.23 -23.54 -34.34
N TRP A 155 22.24 -22.72 -34.02
CA TRP A 155 22.11 -22.01 -32.76
C TRP A 155 20.75 -22.33 -32.17
N ASP A 156 20.73 -22.99 -31.02
CA ASP A 156 19.51 -23.39 -30.32
C ASP A 156 19.35 -22.61 -29.02
N VAL A 157 18.13 -22.61 -28.46
CA VAL A 157 17.83 -21.97 -27.19
C VAL A 157 18.48 -22.78 -26.06
N ASN A 158 19.20 -22.11 -25.18
CA ASN A 158 19.77 -22.77 -24.00
C ASN A 158 18.64 -23.33 -23.11
N PRO A 159 18.57 -24.66 -22.88
CA PRO A 159 17.55 -25.26 -22.02
C PRO A 159 17.58 -24.73 -20.58
N ASP A 160 18.73 -24.27 -20.09
CA ASP A 160 18.81 -23.63 -18.78
C ASP A 160 18.06 -22.29 -18.73
N ALA A 161 17.99 -21.55 -19.83
CA ALA A 161 17.26 -20.28 -19.88
C ALA A 161 15.74 -20.50 -19.73
N GLU A 162 15.22 -21.58 -20.33
CA GLU A 162 13.83 -22.02 -20.16
C GLU A 162 13.55 -22.48 -18.72
N ARG A 163 14.45 -23.28 -18.16
CA ARG A 163 14.33 -23.76 -16.78
C ARG A 163 14.30 -22.61 -15.79
N ILE A 164 15.25 -21.67 -15.89
CA ILE A 164 15.31 -20.47 -15.04
C ILE A 164 14.02 -19.64 -15.17
N ALA A 165 13.49 -19.47 -16.37
CA ALA A 165 12.23 -18.75 -16.59
C ALA A 165 11.04 -19.45 -15.91
N SER A 166 10.97 -20.78 -16.00
CA SER A 166 9.92 -21.60 -15.41
C SER A 166 9.97 -21.57 -13.88
N ASP A 167 11.16 -21.71 -13.30
CA ASP A 167 11.37 -21.68 -11.85
C ASP A 167 11.04 -20.29 -11.27
N LEU A 168 11.49 -19.22 -11.94
CA LEU A 168 11.15 -17.85 -11.55
C LEU A 168 9.63 -17.60 -11.52
N ARG A 169 8.87 -18.15 -12.48
CA ARG A 169 7.40 -17.99 -12.48
C ARG A 169 6.80 -18.61 -11.23
N LYS A 170 7.22 -19.80 -10.82
CA LYS A 170 6.75 -20.47 -9.60
C LYS A 170 7.11 -19.66 -8.35
N ASP A 171 8.33 -19.13 -8.31
CA ASP A 171 8.85 -18.41 -7.14
C ASP A 171 8.32 -16.98 -6.99
N LEU A 172 7.82 -16.38 -8.08
CA LEU A 172 7.37 -14.99 -8.10
C LEU A 172 6.27 -14.70 -7.07
N ALA A 173 5.37 -15.66 -6.84
CA ALA A 173 4.33 -15.54 -5.81
C ALA A 173 4.94 -15.35 -4.41
N PHE A 174 5.98 -16.12 -4.09
CA PHE A 174 6.70 -16.02 -2.83
C PHE A 174 7.46 -14.70 -2.70
N PHE A 175 8.08 -14.22 -3.79
CA PHE A 175 8.75 -12.92 -3.79
C PHE A 175 7.77 -11.77 -3.50
N GLY A 176 6.63 -11.75 -4.21
CA GLY A 176 5.60 -10.73 -4.02
C GLY A 176 5.02 -10.75 -2.61
N ASN A 177 4.60 -11.92 -2.13
CA ASN A 177 4.06 -12.09 -0.78
C ASN A 177 5.06 -11.68 0.30
N ARG A 178 6.35 -11.98 0.11
CA ARG A 178 7.38 -11.57 1.07
C ARG A 178 7.52 -10.05 1.14
N VAL A 179 7.54 -9.36 0.00
CA VAL A 179 7.62 -7.89 -0.04
C VAL A 179 6.42 -7.26 0.66
N ILE A 180 5.22 -7.79 0.41
CA ILE A 180 3.99 -7.33 1.07
C ILE A 180 4.08 -7.54 2.58
N ALA A 181 4.55 -8.71 3.03
CA ALA A 181 4.71 -9.03 4.44
C ALA A 181 5.71 -8.10 5.14
N ILE A 182 6.84 -7.79 4.49
CA ILE A 182 7.86 -6.86 5.00
C ILE A 182 7.24 -5.47 5.23
N GLU A 183 6.53 -4.93 4.24
CA GLU A 183 5.95 -3.58 4.36
C GLU A 183 4.82 -3.49 5.38
N ARG A 184 3.99 -4.54 5.49
CA ARG A 184 2.98 -4.65 6.55
C ARG A 184 3.63 -4.71 7.93
N THR A 185 4.75 -5.42 8.06
CA THR A 185 5.51 -5.51 9.32
C THR A 185 6.10 -4.16 9.71
N LYS A 186 6.74 -3.46 8.78
CA LYS A 186 7.26 -2.09 9.00
C LYS A 186 6.16 -1.12 9.41
N THR A 187 5.00 -1.19 8.75
CA THR A 187 3.85 -0.35 9.10
C THR A 187 3.38 -0.64 10.53
N ARG A 188 3.30 -1.92 10.91
CA ARG A 188 2.92 -2.34 12.27
C ARG A 188 3.93 -1.87 13.30
N GLU A 189 5.22 -2.06 13.07
CA GLU A 189 6.27 -1.58 13.98
C GLU A 189 6.25 -0.06 14.15
N SER A 190 6.02 0.68 13.06
CA SER A 190 5.86 2.13 13.12
C SER A 190 4.69 2.53 14.01
N TYR A 191 3.58 1.78 13.93
CA TYR A 191 2.42 1.98 14.79
C TYR A 191 2.73 1.66 16.26
N ASP A 192 3.34 0.52 16.54
CA ASP A 192 3.66 0.09 17.90
C ASP A 192 4.62 1.09 18.59
N ARG A 193 5.61 1.62 17.85
CA ARG A 193 6.51 2.67 18.34
C ARG A 193 5.77 3.99 18.63
N LEU A 194 4.82 4.37 17.79
CA LEU A 194 4.01 5.58 18.03
C LEU A 194 3.10 5.42 19.25
N ALA A 195 2.49 4.24 19.43
CA ALA A 195 1.67 3.93 20.60
C ALA A 195 2.49 3.97 21.90
N GLN A 196 3.67 3.35 21.92
CA GLN A 196 4.60 3.41 23.06
C GLN A 196 5.04 4.84 23.39
N LYS A 197 5.31 5.66 22.36
CA LYS A 197 5.65 7.08 22.59
C LYS A 197 4.49 7.88 23.19
N LEU A 198 3.25 7.56 22.83
CA LEU A 198 2.08 8.22 23.39
C LEU A 198 1.84 7.80 24.84
N SER A 199 1.96 6.51 25.17
CA SER A 199 1.82 6.04 26.55
C SER A 199 2.87 6.66 27.48
N LEU A 200 4.14 6.67 27.06
CA LEU A 200 5.22 7.28 27.83
C LEU A 200 4.98 8.76 28.13
N LYS A 201 4.40 9.51 27.19
CA LYS A 201 4.03 10.92 27.42
C LYS A 201 2.93 11.05 28.46
N THR A 202 1.89 10.23 28.35
CA THR A 202 0.80 10.24 29.34
C THR A 202 1.30 9.89 30.74
N ASP A 203 2.20 8.91 30.86
CA ASP A 203 2.79 8.53 32.15
C ASP A 203 3.66 9.67 32.73
N THR A 204 4.45 10.33 31.88
CA THR A 204 5.28 11.48 32.29
C THR A 204 4.44 12.69 32.71
N ASP A 205 3.35 12.98 32.01
CA ASP A 205 2.45 14.11 32.33
C ASP A 205 1.71 13.87 33.67
N VAL A 206 1.46 12.62 34.05
CA VAL A 206 0.88 12.26 35.36
C VAL A 206 1.92 12.38 36.49
N GLU A 207 3.15 11.90 36.29
CA GLU A 207 4.23 12.00 37.30
C GLU A 207 4.69 13.43 37.57
N MET A 208 4.55 14.34 36.60
CA MET A 208 4.93 15.76 36.75
C MET A 208 3.77 16.66 37.25
N GLY A 209 2.56 16.09 37.38
CA GLY A 209 1.36 16.77 37.85
C GLY A 209 1.02 16.53 39.33
N GLU A 210 1.75 15.63 40.00
CA GLU A 210 1.75 15.41 41.46
C GLU A 210 2.92 16.13 42.14
#